data_AF-A0A7T0GZ87-F1
#
_entry.id   AF-A0A7T0GZ87-F1
#
_cell.length_a   1.000
_cell.length_b   1.000
_cell.length_c   1.000
_cell.angle_alpha   90.00
_cell.angle_beta   90.00
_cell.angle_gamma   90.00
#
_symmetry.space_group_name_H-M   'P 1'
#
loop_
_entity.id
_entity.type
_entity.pdbx_description
1 polymer ?
#
loop_
_entity_poly.entity_id
_entity_poly.type
_entity_poly.pdbx_seq_one_letter_code
_entity_poly.pdbx_strand_id
1 'polypeptide(L)'
;MAIFGSGIMFRQGKFVFLIQRSDDGTWCPPGGTVEPGELAIDAARREVLEEVGYQFDGPLTPHSVYGDYLTFRAEVPERFEAKLNDESLAAGWFHVDDLPKPLHQPFAEMLAQQALNETEVAALIADGTLSSPQFFINMWMFAIRVTGTGVTWRSADQQMAFRNPDDYLTPEFLQRVAGVPLIWLHPEKNKLDSDEFAKRVIGTLTNSWVADNGEVWAIARVYDAEAAEIMATRQLSTSPTVTYSEMQDSIIKIDGQPLLVEGSPVLLDHVAICEQGVWDKLLAPTGVKSDSIPNEAEKMDEEKIVALINKTIDARMAKADEEKDAKAKADAEEAAKKEKADAEAKEAEEAKDKADAEEKAAKEKADAEAKEKADAEEAERMAKEKADSELRQQIADLRSRIPTELSDEERNEVADAQVKADSVFSCFGKRAPVPLSGEKPLAYRRRLMIQLQEHSPDFKTVDLSSIADSALLSVAEKTIYADAQKSASLSVGPGMLREIKRADATGRQISTFEGDPAATWAPFQSGKRQVTSFNNQA
;
A
#
# COMPACT_ATOMS: atom_id res chain seq x y z
N MET A 1 12.38 -1.25 -21.11
CA MET A 1 12.58 -2.40 -22.02
C MET A 1 12.15 -3.68 -21.31
N ALA A 2 11.47 -4.62 -21.97
CA ALA A 2 11.05 -5.87 -21.32
C ALA A 2 12.18 -6.90 -21.35
N ILE A 3 12.40 -7.60 -20.23
CA ILE A 3 13.32 -8.73 -20.12
C ILE A 3 12.58 -10.00 -20.56
N PHE A 4 13.15 -10.73 -21.52
CA PHE A 4 12.60 -11.98 -22.04
C PHE A 4 13.48 -13.19 -21.75
N GLY A 5 14.71 -12.99 -21.28
CA GLY A 5 15.58 -14.08 -20.83
C GLY A 5 16.39 -13.69 -19.60
N SER A 6 16.72 -14.68 -18.78
CA SER A 6 17.55 -14.47 -17.61
C SER A 6 18.37 -15.69 -17.22
N GLY A 7 19.51 -15.46 -16.59
CA GLY A 7 20.44 -16.50 -16.18
C GLY A 7 21.36 -16.09 -15.04
N ILE A 8 22.11 -17.05 -14.51
CA ILE A 8 22.99 -16.84 -13.35
C ILE A 8 24.43 -17.20 -13.70
N MET A 9 25.30 -16.19 -13.67
CA MET A 9 26.74 -16.38 -13.67
C MET A 9 27.23 -16.65 -12.24
N PHE A 10 27.39 -17.92 -11.90
CA PHE A 10 28.01 -18.31 -10.64
C PHE A 10 29.51 -18.08 -10.66
N ARG A 11 30.04 -17.56 -9.55
CA ARG A 11 31.45 -17.25 -9.39
C ARG A 11 31.96 -17.73 -8.03
N GLN A 12 33.16 -18.33 -8.06
CA GLN A 12 33.95 -18.62 -6.87
C GLN A 12 35.34 -18.02 -7.08
N GLY A 13 35.58 -16.84 -6.51
CA GLY A 13 36.86 -16.14 -6.63
C GLY A 13 37.18 -15.75 -8.08
N LYS A 14 38.07 -16.49 -8.76
CA LYS A 14 38.43 -16.28 -10.17
C LYS A 14 37.87 -17.35 -11.11
N PHE A 15 36.94 -18.18 -10.64
CA PHE A 15 36.32 -19.22 -11.45
C PHE A 15 34.86 -18.89 -11.69
N VAL A 16 34.40 -19.12 -12.92
CA VAL A 16 33.00 -19.00 -13.33
C VAL A 16 32.49 -20.37 -13.77
N PHE A 17 31.24 -20.65 -13.47
CA PHE A 17 30.58 -21.86 -13.90
C PHE A 17 29.89 -21.65 -15.25
N LEU A 18 30.12 -22.55 -16.20
CA LEU A 18 29.54 -22.51 -17.54
C LEU A 18 29.02 -23.88 -17.95
N ILE A 19 27.98 -23.87 -18.78
CA ILE A 19 27.44 -25.03 -19.50
C ILE A 19 27.79 -24.92 -20.99
N GLN A 20 27.89 -26.07 -21.66
CA GLN A 20 28.04 -26.17 -23.10
C GLN A 20 26.71 -26.54 -23.72
N ARG A 21 26.14 -25.64 -24.52
CA ARG A 21 24.84 -25.82 -25.15
C ARG A 21 24.85 -26.98 -26.15
N SER A 22 23.76 -27.75 -26.22
CA SER A 22 23.64 -28.89 -27.14
C SER A 22 23.28 -28.52 -28.57
N ASP A 23 22.72 -27.33 -28.80
CA ASP A 23 22.28 -26.86 -30.12
C ASP A 23 23.43 -26.35 -31.00
N ASP A 24 24.34 -25.54 -30.45
CA ASP A 24 25.44 -24.90 -31.18
C ASP A 24 26.84 -25.21 -30.64
N GLY A 25 26.93 -25.92 -29.51
CA GLY A 25 28.20 -26.33 -28.89
C GLY A 25 28.97 -25.20 -28.21
N THR A 26 28.38 -24.00 -28.07
CA THR A 26 29.00 -22.84 -27.42
C THR A 26 28.82 -22.87 -25.91
N TRP A 27 29.67 -22.12 -25.19
CA TRP A 27 29.68 -22.06 -23.73
C TRP A 27 29.05 -20.77 -23.20
N CYS A 28 28.17 -20.88 -22.20
CA CYS A 28 27.52 -19.76 -21.52
C CYS A 28 27.17 -20.10 -20.05
N PRO A 29 26.83 -19.10 -19.22
CA PRO A 29 26.15 -19.35 -17.95
C PRO A 29 24.81 -20.05 -18.18
N PRO A 30 24.32 -20.83 -17.21
CA PRO A 30 22.97 -21.39 -17.25
C PRO A 30 21.90 -20.30 -17.18
N GLY A 31 20.79 -20.51 -17.89
CA GLY A 31 19.69 -19.56 -18.00
C GLY A 31 18.91 -19.66 -19.30
N GLY A 32 17.70 -19.13 -19.30
CA GLY A 32 16.74 -19.33 -20.40
C GLY A 32 15.67 -18.26 -20.45
N THR A 33 14.47 -18.64 -20.88
CA THR A 33 13.39 -17.71 -21.21
C THR A 33 12.58 -17.37 -19.97
N VAL A 34 12.20 -16.10 -19.81
CA VAL A 34 11.25 -15.68 -18.77
C VAL A 34 9.83 -16.01 -19.23
N GLU A 35 9.10 -16.77 -18.43
CA GLU A 35 7.73 -17.14 -18.73
C GLU A 35 6.74 -15.98 -18.48
N PRO A 36 5.55 -15.97 -19.12
CA PRO A 36 4.56 -14.93 -18.89
C PRO A 36 4.12 -14.83 -17.42
N GLY A 37 4.35 -13.67 -16.80
CA GLY A 37 4.02 -13.42 -15.39
C GLY A 37 5.10 -13.83 -14.40
N GLU A 38 6.22 -14.39 -14.88
CA GLU A 38 7.38 -14.76 -14.08
C GLU A 38 8.32 -13.56 -13.90
N LEU A 39 8.92 -13.41 -12.71
CA LEU A 39 10.00 -12.44 -12.53
C LEU A 39 11.30 -12.98 -13.14
N ALA A 40 12.13 -12.12 -13.71
CA ALA A 40 13.40 -12.53 -14.31
C ALA A 40 14.32 -13.27 -13.32
N ILE A 41 14.28 -12.91 -12.02
CA ILE A 41 15.04 -13.60 -10.97
C ILE A 41 14.53 -15.03 -10.73
N ASP A 42 13.21 -15.25 -10.81
CA ASP A 42 12.60 -16.57 -10.63
C ASP A 42 12.89 -17.46 -11.83
N ALA A 43 12.80 -16.90 -13.04
CA ALA A 43 13.21 -17.57 -14.28
C ALA A 43 14.67 -18.02 -14.20
N ALA A 44 15.58 -17.13 -13.78
CA ALA A 44 17.00 -17.46 -13.62
C ALA A 44 17.24 -18.61 -12.64
N ARG A 45 16.48 -18.67 -11.52
CA ARG A 45 16.59 -19.79 -10.56
C ARG A 45 15.99 -21.08 -11.10
N ARG A 46 14.84 -21.01 -11.77
CA ARG A 46 14.18 -22.17 -12.41
C ARG A 46 15.09 -22.80 -13.45
N GLU A 47 15.61 -22.00 -14.37
CA GLU A 47 16.49 -22.46 -15.46
C GLU A 47 17.76 -23.12 -14.92
N VAL A 48 18.37 -22.55 -13.88
CA VAL A 48 19.52 -23.20 -13.22
C VAL A 48 19.14 -24.54 -12.60
N LEU A 49 17.99 -24.64 -11.95
CA LEU A 49 17.53 -25.91 -11.40
C LEU A 49 17.29 -26.95 -12.51
N GLU A 50 16.73 -26.54 -13.65
CA GLU A 50 16.40 -27.39 -14.79
C GLU A 50 17.64 -27.86 -15.57
N GLU A 51 18.55 -26.95 -15.89
CA GLU A 51 19.73 -27.22 -16.73
C GLU A 51 20.86 -27.93 -15.96
N VAL A 52 21.03 -27.59 -14.67
CA VAL A 52 22.18 -28.06 -13.88
C VAL A 52 21.84 -28.75 -12.57
N GLY A 53 20.56 -28.87 -12.23
CA GLY A 53 20.12 -29.59 -11.03
C GLY A 53 20.56 -28.95 -9.71
N TYR A 54 20.97 -27.67 -9.74
CA TYR A 54 21.47 -26.96 -8.58
C TYR A 54 20.43 -25.95 -8.08
N GLN A 55 19.93 -26.16 -6.86
CA GLN A 55 19.05 -25.19 -6.22
C GLN A 55 19.90 -24.13 -5.51
N PHE A 56 19.80 -22.89 -5.97
CA PHE A 56 20.43 -21.74 -5.32
C PHE A 56 19.37 -20.78 -4.82
N ASP A 57 19.35 -20.54 -3.51
CA ASP A 57 18.43 -19.60 -2.84
C ASP A 57 19.16 -18.35 -2.30
N GLY A 58 20.45 -18.23 -2.58
CA GLY A 58 21.27 -17.10 -2.14
C GLY A 58 20.98 -15.79 -2.92
N PRO A 59 21.61 -14.68 -2.50
CA PRO A 59 21.41 -13.37 -3.12
C PRO A 59 21.95 -13.35 -4.56
N LEU A 60 21.22 -12.65 -5.44
CA LEU A 60 21.56 -12.47 -6.85
C LEU A 60 21.73 -10.98 -7.14
N THR A 61 22.88 -10.61 -7.71
CA THR A 61 23.18 -9.23 -8.09
C THR A 61 22.98 -9.04 -9.59
N PRO A 62 22.12 -8.12 -10.06
CA PRO A 62 22.06 -7.75 -11.48
C PRO A 62 23.45 -7.36 -11.97
N HIS A 63 23.96 -8.08 -12.98
CA HIS A 63 25.32 -7.89 -13.48
C HIS A 63 25.35 -7.12 -14.79
N SER A 64 24.42 -7.44 -15.70
CA SER A 64 24.33 -6.85 -17.03
C SER A 64 22.95 -7.06 -17.64
N VAL A 65 22.51 -6.11 -18.46
CA VAL A 65 21.38 -6.26 -19.38
C VAL A 65 21.92 -6.13 -20.79
N TYR A 66 21.81 -7.18 -21.59
CA TYR A 66 22.22 -7.18 -22.99
C TYR A 66 21.04 -7.55 -23.89
N GLY A 67 20.59 -6.59 -24.70
CA GLY A 67 19.31 -6.75 -25.38
C GLY A 67 18.20 -6.95 -24.34
N ASP A 68 17.44 -8.02 -24.49
CA ASP A 68 16.36 -8.44 -23.59
C ASP A 68 16.78 -9.48 -22.55
N TYR A 69 18.09 -9.72 -22.38
CA TYR A 69 18.62 -10.73 -21.48
C TYR A 69 19.26 -10.12 -20.23
N LEU A 70 18.79 -10.53 -19.05
CA LEU A 70 19.32 -10.12 -17.74
C LEU A 70 20.23 -11.22 -17.17
N THR A 71 21.51 -10.90 -16.97
CA THR A 71 22.42 -11.80 -16.26
C THR A 71 22.54 -11.37 -14.80
N PHE A 72 22.25 -12.28 -13.89
CA PHE A 72 22.58 -12.15 -12.48
C PHE A 72 23.96 -12.74 -12.18
N ARG A 73 24.64 -12.21 -11.17
CA ARG A 73 25.84 -12.80 -10.60
C ARG A 73 25.57 -13.32 -9.21
N ALA A 74 26.04 -14.54 -8.95
CA ALA A 74 26.03 -15.19 -7.65
C ALA A 74 27.47 -15.49 -7.22
N GLU A 75 27.88 -14.96 -6.06
CA GLU A 75 29.11 -15.41 -5.41
C GLU A 75 28.79 -16.63 -4.54
N VAL A 76 29.51 -17.73 -4.77
CA VAL A 76 29.35 -18.96 -3.99
C VAL A 76 30.64 -19.29 -3.23
N PRO A 77 30.53 -19.75 -1.96
CA PRO A 77 31.70 -20.13 -1.18
C PRO A 77 32.38 -21.38 -1.74
N GLU A 78 31.58 -22.32 -2.24
CA GLU A 78 32.01 -23.62 -2.72
C GLU A 78 31.49 -23.87 -4.13
N ARG A 79 32.28 -24.62 -4.92
CA ARG A 79 31.88 -25.07 -6.25
C ARG A 79 30.89 -26.21 -6.11
N PHE A 80 29.85 -26.19 -6.93
CA PHE A 80 28.92 -27.30 -7.06
C PHE A 80 29.26 -28.15 -8.27
N GLU A 81 28.78 -29.40 -8.24
CA GLU A 81 28.79 -30.32 -9.36
C GLU A 81 27.42 -30.30 -10.04
N ALA A 82 27.42 -30.14 -11.37
CA ALA A 82 26.20 -30.03 -12.14
C ALA A 82 25.64 -31.39 -12.53
N LYS A 83 24.32 -31.52 -12.48
CA LYS A 83 23.58 -32.65 -13.03
C LYS A 83 22.85 -32.21 -14.29
N LEU A 84 23.46 -32.51 -15.44
CA LEU A 84 22.98 -32.04 -16.74
C LEU A 84 21.78 -32.82 -17.26
N ASN A 85 21.01 -32.16 -18.12
CA ASN A 85 19.93 -32.70 -18.92
C ASN A 85 20.35 -32.78 -20.41
N ASP A 86 19.41 -33.06 -21.31
CA ASP A 86 19.67 -33.19 -22.77
C ASP A 86 19.99 -31.85 -23.48
N GLU A 87 19.86 -30.72 -22.79
CA GLU A 87 20.11 -29.36 -23.32
C GLU A 87 21.58 -28.95 -23.18
N SER A 88 22.35 -29.66 -22.34
CA SER A 88 23.75 -29.38 -22.07
C SER A 88 24.65 -30.59 -22.35
N LEU A 89 25.70 -30.39 -23.14
CA LEU A 89 26.69 -31.44 -23.48
C LEU A 89 27.75 -31.63 -22.40
N ALA A 90 28.09 -30.54 -21.70
CA ALA A 90 29.12 -30.50 -20.68
C ALA A 90 28.91 -29.31 -19.75
N ALA A 91 29.52 -29.34 -18.56
CA ALA A 91 29.57 -28.22 -17.65
C ALA A 91 30.88 -28.22 -16.86
N GLY A 92 31.29 -27.04 -16.39
CA GLY A 92 32.53 -26.93 -15.65
C GLY A 92 32.76 -25.55 -15.04
N TRP A 93 33.71 -25.53 -14.10
CA TRP A 93 34.25 -24.32 -13.51
C TRP A 93 35.54 -23.93 -14.22
N PHE A 94 35.54 -22.76 -14.83
CA PHE A 94 36.65 -22.26 -15.64
C PHE A 94 37.24 -21.01 -15.03
N HIS A 95 38.56 -20.87 -15.11
CA HIS A 95 39.21 -19.65 -14.66
C HIS A 95 38.86 -18.50 -15.61
N VAL A 96 38.62 -17.30 -15.09
CA VAL A 96 38.21 -16.13 -15.91
C VAL A 96 39.24 -15.74 -16.99
N ASP A 97 40.51 -16.09 -16.78
CA ASP A 97 41.59 -15.86 -17.75
C ASP A 97 41.79 -17.04 -18.74
N ASP A 98 41.07 -18.16 -18.55
CA ASP A 98 41.18 -19.39 -19.35
C ASP A 98 39.78 -20.00 -19.58
N LEU A 99 38.92 -19.22 -20.24
CA LEU A 99 37.55 -19.63 -20.57
C LEU A 99 37.52 -20.62 -21.74
N PRO A 100 36.56 -21.56 -21.74
CA PRO A 100 36.39 -22.52 -22.82
C PRO A 100 35.97 -21.81 -24.11
N LYS A 101 36.17 -22.46 -25.26
CA LYS A 101 35.83 -21.92 -26.59
C LYS A 101 35.06 -22.94 -27.41
N PRO A 102 34.12 -22.51 -28.28
CA PRO A 102 33.68 -21.12 -28.47
C PRO A 102 32.73 -20.64 -27.35
N LEU A 103 32.77 -19.36 -27.01
CA LEU A 103 31.77 -18.74 -26.12
C LEU A 103 30.52 -18.38 -26.93
N HIS A 104 29.35 -18.48 -26.30
CA HIS A 104 28.10 -18.00 -26.89
C HIS A 104 28.22 -16.48 -27.14
N GLN A 105 27.83 -16.01 -28.32
CA GLN A 105 28.13 -14.64 -28.76
C GLN A 105 27.61 -13.55 -27.79
N PRO A 106 26.34 -13.57 -27.35
CA PRO A 106 25.84 -12.66 -26.31
C PRO A 106 26.65 -12.69 -25.01
N PHE A 107 27.11 -13.86 -24.58
CA PHE A 107 27.92 -13.98 -23.36
C PHE A 107 29.33 -13.39 -23.56
N ALA A 108 29.94 -13.60 -24.72
CA ALA A 108 31.22 -12.97 -25.06
C ALA A 108 31.11 -11.43 -25.11
N GLU A 109 30.01 -10.91 -25.64
CA GLU A 109 29.72 -9.47 -25.69
C GLU A 109 29.47 -8.90 -24.29
N MET A 110 28.72 -9.63 -23.45
CA MET A 110 28.52 -9.28 -22.04
C MET A 110 29.84 -9.18 -21.28
N LEU A 111 30.78 -10.13 -21.47
CA LEU A 111 32.11 -10.08 -20.84
C LEU A 111 32.96 -8.88 -21.28
N ALA A 112 32.70 -8.32 -22.46
CA ALA A 112 33.38 -7.13 -22.97
C ALA A 112 32.78 -5.82 -22.44
N GLN A 113 31.59 -5.87 -21.82
CA GLN A 113 30.91 -4.71 -21.26
C GLN A 113 31.29 -4.49 -19.79
N GLN A 114 31.14 -3.25 -19.35
CA GLN A 114 31.27 -2.94 -17.94
C GLN A 114 30.04 -3.48 -17.19
N ALA A 115 30.28 -4.09 -16.03
CA ALA A 115 29.21 -4.52 -15.15
C ALA A 115 28.37 -3.32 -14.69
N LEU A 116 27.07 -3.55 -14.48
CA LEU A 116 26.17 -2.54 -13.95
C LEU A 116 26.68 -1.99 -12.62
N ASN A 117 26.61 -0.67 -12.46
CA ASN A 117 26.79 0.00 -11.19
C ASN A 117 25.45 0.26 -10.49
N GLU A 118 25.49 0.75 -9.25
CA GLU A 118 24.31 0.96 -8.43
C GLU A 118 23.35 2.00 -9.04
N THR A 119 23.87 3.03 -9.71
CA THR A 119 23.01 4.05 -10.34
C THR A 119 22.29 3.54 -11.58
N GLU A 120 22.91 2.63 -12.33
CA GLU A 120 22.30 1.97 -13.48
C GLU A 120 21.21 0.99 -13.03
N VAL A 121 21.47 0.18 -11.99
CA VAL A 121 20.45 -0.69 -11.40
C VAL A 121 19.28 0.14 -10.86
N ALA A 122 19.55 1.25 -10.18
CA ALA A 122 18.52 2.18 -9.72
C ALA A 122 17.65 2.71 -10.86
N ALA A 123 18.27 3.10 -11.98
CA ALA A 123 17.55 3.61 -13.15
C ALA A 123 16.66 2.52 -13.79
N LEU A 124 17.17 1.29 -13.88
CA LEU A 124 16.40 0.15 -14.41
C LEU A 124 15.24 -0.26 -13.50
N ILE A 125 15.34 -0.06 -12.18
CA ILE A 125 14.19 -0.26 -11.27
C ILE A 125 13.16 0.86 -11.50
N ALA A 126 13.62 2.10 -11.62
CA ALA A 126 12.75 3.27 -11.78
C ALA A 126 11.96 3.26 -13.10
N ASP A 127 12.57 2.79 -14.20
CA ASP A 127 11.90 2.65 -15.51
C ASP A 127 11.09 1.34 -15.66
N GLY A 128 11.16 0.46 -14.67
CA GLY A 128 10.44 -0.81 -14.62
C GLY A 128 11.07 -1.96 -15.42
N THR A 129 12.30 -1.81 -15.94
CA THR A 129 13.04 -2.92 -16.55
C THR A 129 13.50 -3.97 -15.53
N LEU A 130 13.86 -3.55 -14.32
CA LEU A 130 14.09 -4.45 -13.19
C LEU A 130 12.93 -4.36 -12.20
N SER A 131 12.60 -5.51 -11.59
CA SER A 131 11.65 -5.54 -10.47
C SER A 131 12.23 -4.86 -9.23
N SER A 132 11.37 -4.40 -8.33
CA SER A 132 11.74 -4.01 -6.98
C SER A 132 11.30 -5.10 -6.01
N PRO A 133 12.11 -5.53 -5.03
CA PRO A 133 13.49 -5.09 -4.80
C PRO A 133 14.53 -5.82 -5.67
N GLN A 134 15.74 -5.26 -5.72
CA GLN A 134 16.96 -5.95 -6.19
C GLN A 134 17.99 -6.01 -5.07
N PHE A 135 18.68 -7.15 -4.93
CA PHE A 135 19.91 -7.20 -4.15
C PHE A 135 21.08 -6.76 -5.03
N PHE A 136 21.92 -5.86 -4.53
CA PHE A 136 23.09 -5.37 -5.23
C PHE A 136 24.32 -5.40 -4.33
N ILE A 137 25.17 -6.41 -4.52
CA ILE A 137 26.45 -6.66 -3.83
C ILE A 137 26.31 -6.89 -2.31
N ASN A 138 25.87 -5.90 -1.55
CA ASN A 138 25.73 -5.94 -0.10
C ASN A 138 24.52 -5.16 0.42
N MET A 139 23.68 -4.63 -0.47
CA MET A 139 22.51 -3.82 -0.11
C MET A 139 21.30 -4.25 -0.92
N TRP A 140 20.11 -4.04 -0.37
CA TRP A 140 18.87 -4.12 -1.11
C TRP A 140 18.47 -2.75 -1.66
N MET A 141 17.89 -2.75 -2.85
CA MET A 141 17.42 -1.56 -3.55
C MET A 141 15.90 -1.67 -3.75
N PHE A 142 15.15 -0.79 -3.09
CA PHE A 142 13.70 -0.74 -3.16
C PHE A 142 13.24 0.55 -3.84
N ALA A 143 12.27 0.46 -4.76
CA ALA A 143 11.50 1.62 -5.17
C ALA A 143 10.49 1.97 -4.06
N ILE A 144 10.59 3.18 -3.53
CA ILE A 144 9.67 3.68 -2.50
C ILE A 144 9.09 5.04 -2.88
N ARG A 145 7.86 5.29 -2.45
CA ARG A 145 7.22 6.61 -2.56
C ARG A 145 7.85 7.54 -1.51
N VAL A 146 8.34 8.70 -1.92
CA VAL A 146 8.80 9.74 -0.99
C VAL A 146 7.64 10.61 -0.56
N THR A 147 6.86 11.10 -1.53
CA THR A 147 5.72 11.98 -1.27
C THR A 147 4.74 11.98 -2.45
N GLY A 148 3.47 12.26 -2.15
CA GLY A 148 2.47 12.62 -3.17
C GLY A 148 2.32 14.14 -3.31
N THR A 149 1.54 14.57 -4.29
CA THR A 149 1.11 15.97 -4.46
C THR A 149 -0.41 16.06 -4.54
N GLY A 150 -0.95 17.27 -4.43
CA GLY A 150 -2.39 17.50 -4.39
C GLY A 150 -3.00 17.28 -3.00
N VAL A 151 -4.31 16.99 -2.97
CA VAL A 151 -5.09 16.84 -1.73
C VAL A 151 -4.90 15.44 -1.14
N THR A 152 -4.61 15.37 0.16
CA THR A 152 -4.57 14.15 0.96
C THR A 152 -5.27 14.33 2.30
N TRP A 153 -5.73 13.23 2.87
CA TRP A 153 -6.28 13.20 4.22
C TRP A 153 -5.18 12.83 5.22
N ARG A 154 -4.98 13.67 6.25
CA ARG A 154 -4.08 13.39 7.38
C ARG A 154 -4.91 12.81 8.53
N SER A 155 -4.87 11.50 8.72
CA SER A 155 -5.65 10.79 9.74
C SER A 155 -5.32 11.24 11.16
N ALA A 156 -4.04 11.43 11.48
CA ALA A 156 -3.58 11.87 12.80
C ALA A 156 -4.12 13.26 13.19
N ASP A 157 -4.24 14.16 12.21
CA ASP A 157 -4.67 15.56 12.42
C ASP A 157 -6.15 15.78 12.06
N GLN A 158 -6.84 14.74 11.57
CA GLN A 158 -8.22 14.76 11.10
C GLN A 158 -8.54 15.92 10.14
N GLN A 159 -7.63 16.22 9.21
CA GLN A 159 -7.78 17.34 8.28
C GLN A 159 -7.30 16.99 6.87
N MET A 160 -7.84 17.72 5.89
CA MET A 160 -7.35 17.68 4.51
C MET A 160 -6.11 18.57 4.40
N ALA A 161 -5.07 18.08 3.74
CA ALA A 161 -3.87 18.82 3.40
C ALA A 161 -3.66 18.85 1.89
N PHE A 162 -3.23 19.99 1.35
CA PHE A 162 -2.85 20.17 -0.04
C PHE A 162 -1.37 20.50 -0.14
N ARG A 163 -0.65 19.70 -0.93
CA ARG A 163 0.73 19.97 -1.32
C ARG A 163 0.77 20.44 -2.76
N ASN A 164 1.29 21.65 -2.99
CA ASN A 164 1.37 22.22 -4.32
C ASN A 164 2.39 21.47 -5.19
N PRO A 165 2.00 20.87 -6.33
CA PRO A 165 2.93 20.17 -7.21
C PRO A 165 4.17 20.99 -7.62
N ASP A 166 4.02 22.31 -7.74
CA ASP A 166 5.12 23.20 -8.13
C ASP A 166 6.27 23.26 -7.10
N ASP A 167 6.02 22.85 -5.85
CA ASP A 167 7.03 22.80 -4.79
C ASP A 167 7.77 21.44 -4.73
N TYR A 168 7.16 20.37 -5.27
CA TYR A 168 7.63 18.99 -5.08
C TYR A 168 8.06 18.30 -6.37
N LEU A 169 7.44 18.63 -7.50
CA LEU A 169 7.72 18.00 -8.80
C LEU A 169 8.82 18.74 -9.57
N THR A 170 9.83 19.21 -8.84
CA THR A 170 10.93 20.02 -9.38
C THR A 170 12.26 19.27 -9.33
N PRO A 171 13.19 19.52 -10.26
CA PRO A 171 14.54 18.96 -10.20
C PRO A 171 15.26 19.27 -8.88
N GLU A 172 15.00 20.45 -8.30
CA GLU A 172 15.57 20.87 -7.02
C GLU A 172 15.04 20.01 -5.86
N PHE A 173 13.74 19.72 -5.82
CA PHE A 173 13.18 18.82 -4.80
C PHE A 173 13.73 17.40 -4.95
N LEU A 174 13.82 16.87 -6.18
CA LEU A 174 14.44 15.56 -6.45
C LEU A 174 15.89 15.50 -5.96
N GLN A 175 16.68 16.55 -6.19
CA GLN A 175 18.05 16.62 -5.68
C GLN A 175 18.10 16.55 -4.14
N ARG A 176 17.12 17.12 -3.44
CA ARG A 176 17.04 17.09 -1.97
C ARG A 176 16.69 15.71 -1.41
N VAL A 177 16.12 14.80 -2.22
CA VAL A 177 15.85 13.42 -1.81
C VAL A 177 17.15 12.62 -1.67
N ALA A 178 18.18 12.95 -2.43
CA ALA A 178 19.45 12.24 -2.39
C ALA A 178 20.10 12.36 -1.00
N GLY A 179 20.32 11.22 -0.35
CA GLY A 179 20.92 11.13 0.98
C GLY A 179 19.93 11.25 2.14
N VAL A 180 18.63 11.41 1.88
CA VAL A 180 17.60 11.42 2.95
C VAL A 180 17.64 10.08 3.70
N PRO A 181 17.69 10.09 5.04
CA PRO A 181 17.63 8.88 5.84
C PRO A 181 16.33 8.10 5.61
N LEU A 182 16.46 6.80 5.43
CA LEU A 182 15.35 5.87 5.49
C LEU A 182 15.35 5.19 6.86
N ILE A 183 14.23 5.28 7.56
CA ILE A 183 14.10 4.78 8.92
C ILE A 183 12.96 3.78 9.06
N TRP A 184 13.06 2.95 10.10
CA TRP A 184 12.04 2.00 10.51
C TRP A 184 11.09 2.63 11.55
N LEU A 185 9.85 2.89 11.14
CA LEU A 185 8.82 3.64 11.88
C LEU A 185 9.21 5.07 12.28
N HIS A 186 8.20 5.87 12.61
CA HIS A 186 8.41 7.22 13.12
C HIS A 186 8.90 7.23 14.58
N PRO A 187 9.80 8.15 14.93
CA PRO A 187 10.01 8.50 16.33
C PRO A 187 8.76 9.17 16.90
N GLU A 188 8.43 8.93 18.18
CA GLU A 188 7.23 9.51 18.81
C GLU A 188 7.17 11.05 18.71
N LYS A 189 8.33 11.71 18.68
CA LYS A 189 8.47 13.17 18.58
C LYS A 189 8.56 13.69 17.14
N ASN A 190 8.43 12.84 16.12
CA ASN A 190 8.54 13.18 14.69
C ASN A 190 9.81 13.97 14.33
N LYS A 191 10.91 13.75 15.06
CA LYS A 191 12.22 14.33 14.81
C LYS A 191 13.28 13.27 14.98
N LEU A 192 14.24 13.26 14.06
CA LEU A 192 15.36 12.35 14.11
C LEU A 192 16.52 13.00 14.88
N ASP A 193 16.64 12.68 16.16
CA ASP A 193 17.83 13.02 16.94
C ASP A 193 18.89 11.90 16.86
N SER A 194 20.03 12.06 17.54
CA SER A 194 21.12 11.10 17.48
C SER A 194 20.73 9.69 17.92
N ASP A 195 19.88 9.57 18.94
CA ASP A 195 19.46 8.27 19.46
C ASP A 195 18.43 7.64 18.54
N GLU A 196 17.43 8.40 18.08
CA GLU A 196 16.41 7.92 17.15
C GLU A 196 17.02 7.53 15.79
N PHE A 197 18.00 8.28 15.31
CA PHE A 197 18.76 7.94 14.10
C PHE A 197 19.45 6.59 14.25
N ALA A 198 20.24 6.40 15.31
CA ALA A 198 21.00 5.18 15.53
C ALA A 198 20.11 3.94 15.66
N LYS A 199 18.93 4.10 16.29
CA LYS A 199 17.98 3.01 16.51
C LYS A 199 17.21 2.59 15.27
N ARG A 200 16.85 3.57 14.42
CA ARG A 200 15.84 3.34 13.37
C ARG A 200 16.38 3.35 11.96
N VAL A 201 17.58 3.90 11.72
CA VAL A 201 18.10 4.00 10.35
C VAL A 201 18.33 2.61 9.76
N ILE A 202 17.71 2.36 8.60
CA ILE A 202 17.87 1.12 7.83
C ILE A 202 18.56 1.35 6.50
N GLY A 203 18.63 2.61 6.05
CA GLY A 203 19.11 2.93 4.73
C GLY A 203 19.14 4.42 4.40
N THR A 204 19.33 4.70 3.12
CA THR A 204 19.33 6.07 2.56
C THR A 204 18.68 6.09 1.19
N LEU A 205 18.11 7.23 0.83
CA LEU A 205 17.47 7.41 -0.48
C LEU A 205 18.45 7.95 -1.53
N THR A 206 18.21 7.57 -2.78
CA THR A 206 18.94 8.03 -3.97
C THR A 206 18.06 7.94 -5.20
N ASN A 207 18.51 8.48 -6.33
CA ASN A 207 17.90 8.28 -7.66
C ASN A 207 16.38 8.49 -7.66
N SER A 208 15.92 9.67 -7.26
CA SER A 208 14.50 10.01 -7.24
C SER A 208 13.97 10.43 -8.62
N TRP A 209 12.70 10.14 -8.88
CA TRP A 209 12.00 10.51 -10.10
C TRP A 209 10.56 10.95 -9.81
N VAL A 210 9.95 11.62 -10.78
CA VAL A 210 8.50 11.91 -10.78
C VAL A 210 7.81 10.78 -11.53
N ALA A 211 6.89 10.09 -10.86
CA ALA A 211 6.05 9.05 -11.45
C ALA A 211 4.87 9.67 -12.21
N ASP A 212 4.30 8.92 -13.15
CA ASP A 212 3.22 9.38 -14.04
C ASP A 212 1.95 9.85 -13.29
N ASN A 213 1.77 9.39 -12.06
CA ASN A 213 0.66 9.76 -11.18
C ASN A 213 0.89 11.06 -10.37
N GLY A 214 2.00 11.78 -10.62
CA GLY A 214 2.33 13.02 -9.92
C GLY A 214 2.88 12.82 -8.50
N GLU A 215 3.45 11.63 -8.23
CA GLU A 215 4.16 11.31 -7.00
C GLU A 215 5.68 11.38 -7.21
N VAL A 216 6.42 11.66 -6.13
CA VAL A 216 7.87 11.55 -6.12
C VAL A 216 8.24 10.20 -5.54
N TRP A 217 9.00 9.43 -6.31
CA TRP A 217 9.53 8.12 -5.94
C TRP A 217 11.06 8.18 -5.87
N ALA A 218 11.66 7.24 -5.15
CA ALA A 218 13.11 7.13 -5.03
C ALA A 218 13.56 5.69 -4.78
N ILE A 219 14.85 5.46 -4.98
CA ILE A 219 15.49 4.20 -4.64
C ILE A 219 16.02 4.28 -3.21
N ALA A 220 15.49 3.41 -2.35
CA ALA A 220 15.96 3.15 -1.02
C ALA A 220 17.07 2.10 -1.05
N ARG A 221 18.28 2.48 -0.61
CA ARG A 221 19.39 1.55 -0.34
C ARG A 221 19.28 1.08 1.10
N VAL A 222 18.84 -0.15 1.29
CA VAL A 222 18.58 -0.79 2.58
C VAL A 222 19.71 -1.77 2.89
N TYR A 223 20.40 -1.55 4.02
CA TYR A 223 21.48 -2.43 4.49
C TYR A 223 21.03 -3.37 5.60
N ASP A 224 19.91 -3.05 6.25
CA ASP A 224 19.33 -3.87 7.28
C ASP A 224 18.60 -5.07 6.65
N ALA A 225 19.10 -6.28 6.91
CA ALA A 225 18.58 -7.51 6.32
C ALA A 225 17.19 -7.89 6.85
N GLU A 226 16.93 -7.68 8.14
CA GLU A 226 15.64 -8.00 8.77
C GLU A 226 14.55 -7.05 8.21
N ALA A 227 14.87 -5.76 8.10
CA ALA A 227 14.00 -4.78 7.48
C ALA A 227 13.74 -5.09 5.99
N ALA A 228 14.79 -5.44 5.23
CA ALA A 228 14.67 -5.77 3.81
C ALA A 228 13.76 -7.00 3.58
N GLU A 229 13.89 -8.05 4.39
CA GLU A 229 13.03 -9.24 4.32
C GLU A 229 11.56 -8.87 4.55
N ILE A 230 11.29 -8.04 5.56
CA ILE A 230 9.93 -7.57 5.85
C ILE A 230 9.40 -6.70 4.70
N MET A 231 10.21 -5.78 4.15
CA MET A 231 9.83 -4.93 3.03
C MET A 231 9.56 -5.73 1.74
N ALA A 232 10.29 -6.82 1.52
CA ALA A 232 10.12 -7.67 0.33
C ALA A 232 8.85 -8.54 0.41
N THR A 233 8.45 -8.94 1.61
CA THR A 233 7.37 -9.90 1.83
C THR A 233 6.04 -9.28 2.25
N ARG A 234 6.01 -7.97 2.54
CA ARG A 234 4.83 -7.29 3.07
C ARG A 234 4.46 -6.03 2.32
N GLN A 235 3.15 -5.82 2.22
CA GLN A 235 2.60 -4.58 1.69
C GLN A 235 2.77 -3.46 2.72
N LEU A 236 3.70 -2.55 2.46
CA LEU A 236 4.06 -1.44 3.35
C LEU A 236 3.94 -0.10 2.62
N SER A 237 3.93 0.96 3.41
CA SER A 237 3.90 2.32 2.94
C SER A 237 5.04 3.15 3.52
N THR A 238 5.01 4.43 3.16
CA THR A 238 6.00 5.42 3.54
C THR A 238 5.33 6.65 4.11
N SER A 239 6.02 7.29 5.04
CA SER A 239 5.57 8.53 5.66
C SER A 239 6.76 9.48 5.79
N PRO A 240 6.81 10.56 4.98
CA PRO A 240 7.89 11.54 5.05
C PRO A 240 7.68 12.51 6.21
N THR A 241 8.78 12.90 6.86
CA THR A 241 8.79 14.03 7.79
C THR A 241 9.36 15.25 7.10
N VAL A 242 8.55 16.30 7.00
CA VAL A 242 8.88 17.54 6.28
C VAL A 242 8.68 18.73 7.22
N THR A 243 9.66 19.62 7.26
CA THR A 243 9.53 20.94 7.90
C THR A 243 9.28 21.99 6.83
N TYR A 244 8.31 22.87 7.08
CA TYR A 244 7.87 23.91 6.15
C TYR A 244 8.40 25.29 6.55
N SER A 245 8.37 26.24 5.61
CA SER A 245 8.77 27.63 5.88
C SER A 245 7.87 28.29 6.94
N GLU A 246 8.39 29.28 7.66
CA GLU A 246 7.63 29.99 8.72
C GLU A 246 6.39 30.78 8.23
N MET A 247 6.16 30.88 6.91
CA MET A 247 4.86 31.33 6.41
C MET A 247 3.80 30.29 6.80
N GLN A 248 2.85 30.72 7.64
CA GLN A 248 1.80 29.88 8.20
C GLN A 248 1.11 29.07 7.11
N ASP A 249 1.05 27.75 7.32
CA ASP A 249 0.12 26.89 6.62
C ASP A 249 -1.25 27.57 6.59
N SER A 250 -1.77 27.78 5.38
CA SER A 250 -3.01 28.54 5.23
C SER A 250 -4.17 27.57 5.21
N ILE A 251 -5.04 27.66 6.22
CA ILE A 251 -6.30 26.91 6.22
C ILE A 251 -7.27 27.66 5.32
N ILE A 252 -7.46 27.15 4.12
CA ILE A 252 -8.46 27.65 3.17
C ILE A 252 -9.73 26.84 3.38
N LYS A 253 -10.90 27.51 3.41
CA LYS A 253 -12.19 26.81 3.40
C LYS A 253 -12.65 26.61 1.96
N ILE A 254 -12.71 25.37 1.52
CA ILE A 254 -13.34 24.99 0.24
C ILE A 254 -14.66 24.30 0.59
N ASP A 255 -15.79 24.86 0.13
CA ASP A 255 -17.14 24.33 0.38
C ASP A 255 -17.49 24.07 1.87
N GLY A 256 -16.91 24.87 2.76
CA GLY A 256 -17.12 24.78 4.21
C GLY A 256 -16.20 23.78 4.93
N GLN A 257 -15.38 23.02 4.21
CA GLN A 257 -14.37 22.13 4.80
C GLN A 257 -12.99 22.81 4.88
N PRO A 258 -12.27 22.67 6.01
CA PRO A 258 -10.91 23.21 6.15
C PRO A 258 -9.92 22.38 5.33
N LEU A 259 -9.17 23.05 4.46
CA LEU A 259 -8.04 22.52 3.70
C LEU A 259 -6.77 23.23 4.14
N LEU A 260 -5.85 22.50 4.74
CA LEU A 260 -4.51 22.97 5.07
C LEU A 260 -3.68 23.04 3.78
N VAL A 261 -3.35 24.22 3.30
CA VAL A 261 -2.33 24.36 2.25
C VAL A 261 -0.97 24.37 2.95
N GLU A 262 -0.21 23.30 2.74
CA GLU A 262 1.13 23.17 3.31
C GLU A 262 2.08 24.16 2.62
N GLY A 263 2.94 24.80 3.42
CA GLY A 263 3.96 25.69 2.89
C GLY A 263 5.02 24.97 2.02
N SER A 264 5.91 25.74 1.39
CA SER A 264 7.03 25.15 0.64
C SER A 264 7.96 24.39 1.61
N PRO A 265 8.44 23.19 1.23
CA PRO A 265 9.26 22.35 2.10
C PRO A 265 10.65 22.97 2.30
N VAL A 266 11.07 23.15 3.55
CA VAL A 266 12.41 23.67 3.94
C VAL A 266 13.37 22.55 4.30
N LEU A 267 12.90 21.51 4.99
CA LEU A 267 13.68 20.33 5.32
C LEU A 267 12.88 19.07 5.01
N LEU A 268 13.46 18.16 4.24
CA LEU A 268 13.03 16.77 4.17
C LEU A 268 13.93 15.99 5.13
N ASP A 269 13.41 15.66 6.31
CA ASP A 269 14.21 15.16 7.44
C ASP A 269 14.52 13.67 7.30
N HIS A 270 13.47 12.86 7.06
CA HIS A 270 13.57 11.42 6.83
C HIS A 270 12.31 10.90 6.13
N VAL A 271 12.40 9.67 5.63
CA VAL A 271 11.23 8.87 5.23
C VAL A 271 11.17 7.64 6.12
N ALA A 272 10.02 7.41 6.75
CA ALA A 272 9.78 6.22 7.56
C ALA A 272 9.04 5.15 6.77
N ILE A 273 9.49 3.90 6.85
CA ILE A 273 8.69 2.73 6.46
C ILE A 273 7.64 2.51 7.54
N CYS A 274 6.39 2.35 7.13
CA CYS A 274 5.24 2.18 8.01
C CYS A 274 4.19 1.26 7.37
N GLU A 275 3.25 0.75 8.16
CA GLU A 275 2.17 -0.08 7.63
C GLU A 275 1.23 0.73 6.73
N GLN A 276 0.78 1.90 7.20
CA GLN A 276 -0.04 2.82 6.44
C GLN A 276 0.59 4.21 6.45
N GLY A 277 0.76 4.75 5.26
CA GLY A 277 1.33 6.06 5.01
C GLY A 277 0.26 7.13 4.95
N VAL A 278 0.66 8.37 5.24
CA VAL A 278 -0.18 9.57 5.09
C VAL A 278 -0.72 9.71 3.65
N TRP A 279 -0.04 9.09 2.70
CA TRP A 279 -0.31 9.19 1.27
C TRP A 279 -1.15 8.08 0.68
N ASP A 280 -1.46 7.05 1.45
CA ASP A 280 -2.33 6.01 0.94
C ASP A 280 -3.76 6.51 0.79
N LYS A 281 -4.11 7.70 1.29
CA LYS A 281 -5.47 8.27 1.21
C LYS A 281 -6.53 7.27 1.72
N LEU A 282 -6.15 6.49 2.74
CA LEU A 282 -6.93 5.39 3.33
C LEU A 282 -7.15 4.19 2.40
N LEU A 283 -6.38 4.08 1.31
CA LEU A 283 -6.30 2.93 0.41
C LEU A 283 -5.24 1.93 0.91
N ALA A 284 -5.01 0.89 0.12
CA ALA A 284 -3.96 -0.09 0.39
C ALA A 284 -2.59 0.58 0.48
N PRO A 285 -1.68 0.09 1.35
CA PRO A 285 -0.39 0.71 1.52
C PRO A 285 0.51 0.50 0.30
N THR A 286 0.73 1.53 -0.51
CA THR A 286 1.47 1.40 -1.79
C THR A 286 2.78 2.19 -1.80
N GLY A 287 3.27 2.61 -0.64
CA GLY A 287 4.50 3.39 -0.51
C GLY A 287 5.80 2.59 -0.72
N VAL A 288 5.77 1.26 -0.65
CA VAL A 288 6.92 0.40 -0.97
C VAL A 288 6.54 -0.53 -2.12
N LYS A 289 7.27 -0.46 -3.24
CA LYS A 289 7.08 -1.38 -4.36
C LYS A 289 7.85 -2.67 -4.09
N SER A 290 7.12 -3.78 -3.99
CA SER A 290 7.68 -5.12 -3.98
C SER A 290 6.89 -6.00 -4.94
N ASP A 291 7.51 -6.35 -6.07
CA ASP A 291 6.97 -7.23 -7.10
C ASP A 291 7.04 -8.71 -6.68
N SER A 292 7.75 -9.02 -5.59
CA SER A 292 7.86 -10.36 -5.01
C SER A 292 6.70 -10.73 -4.09
N ILE A 293 5.78 -9.81 -3.80
CA ILE A 293 4.63 -10.07 -2.94
C ILE A 293 3.58 -10.87 -3.74
N PRO A 294 3.14 -12.06 -3.28
CA PRO A 294 2.04 -12.79 -3.92
C PRO A 294 0.75 -11.95 -3.91
N ASN A 295 -0.06 -12.04 -4.97
CA ASN A 295 -1.34 -11.33 -5.11
C ASN A 295 -2.34 -11.55 -3.95
N GLU A 296 -2.12 -12.58 -3.12
CA GLU A 296 -2.95 -12.97 -1.98
C GLU A 296 -2.31 -12.66 -0.61
N ALA A 297 -1.30 -11.78 -0.53
CA ALA A 297 -0.66 -11.46 0.73
C ALA A 297 -1.70 -11.10 1.81
N GLU A 298 -1.74 -11.92 2.87
CA GLU A 298 -2.65 -11.77 4.00
C GLU A 298 -2.52 -10.35 4.54
N LYS A 299 -3.60 -9.57 4.43
CA LYS A 299 -3.78 -8.36 5.24
C LYS A 299 -3.77 -8.80 6.71
N MET A 300 -2.59 -8.87 7.31
CA MET A 300 -2.46 -9.05 8.75
C MET A 300 -3.00 -7.81 9.47
N ASP A 301 -3.52 -8.04 10.67
CA ASP A 301 -4.03 -6.99 11.57
C ASP A 301 -2.90 -6.05 12.03
N GLU A 302 -3.23 -4.77 12.17
CA GLU A 302 -2.35 -3.63 12.48
C GLU A 302 -1.51 -3.90 13.74
N GLU A 303 -2.12 -4.50 14.76
CA GLU A 303 -1.43 -4.86 16.01
C GLU A 303 -0.31 -5.88 15.82
N LYS A 304 -0.48 -6.84 14.91
CA LYS A 304 0.51 -7.90 14.68
C LYS A 304 1.70 -7.41 13.87
N ILE A 305 1.48 -6.45 12.98
CA ILE A 305 2.54 -5.82 12.20
C ILE A 305 3.38 -4.93 13.10
N VAL A 306 2.73 -4.05 13.88
CA VAL A 306 3.41 -3.19 14.86
C VAL A 306 4.18 -4.02 15.90
N ALA A 307 3.60 -5.11 16.41
CA ALA A 307 4.29 -5.98 17.37
C ALA A 307 5.53 -6.66 16.78
N LEU A 308 5.46 -7.14 15.53
CA LEU A 308 6.62 -7.73 14.87
C LEU A 308 7.71 -6.68 14.61
N ILE A 309 7.31 -5.48 14.24
CA ILE A 309 8.22 -4.36 14.03
C ILE A 309 8.88 -3.91 15.34
N ASN A 310 8.13 -3.78 16.43
CA ASN A 310 8.72 -3.45 17.73
C ASN A 310 9.69 -4.55 18.17
N LYS A 311 9.36 -5.82 17.90
CA LYS A 311 10.26 -6.94 18.17
C LYS A 311 11.57 -6.85 17.39
N THR A 312 11.58 -6.41 16.13
CA THR A 312 12.85 -6.22 15.39
C THR A 312 13.65 -5.05 15.93
N ILE A 313 12.99 -3.95 16.32
CA ILE A 313 13.65 -2.82 17.01
C ILE A 313 14.26 -3.27 18.34
N ASP A 314 13.51 -4.02 19.15
CA ASP A 314 13.98 -4.52 20.45
C ASP A 314 15.14 -5.51 20.30
N ALA A 315 15.07 -6.41 19.31
CA ALA A 315 16.16 -7.33 19.00
C ALA A 315 17.43 -6.59 18.56
N ARG A 316 17.27 -5.50 17.79
CA ARG A 316 18.38 -4.62 17.38
C ARG A 316 19.00 -3.90 18.58
N MET A 317 18.17 -3.41 19.50
CA MET A 317 18.63 -2.78 20.75
C MET A 317 19.42 -3.76 21.62
N ALA A 318 18.90 -4.98 21.79
CA ALA A 318 19.59 -6.02 22.56
C ALA A 318 20.96 -6.36 21.96
N LYS A 319 21.07 -6.53 20.63
CA LYS A 319 22.36 -6.75 19.95
C LYS A 319 23.32 -5.57 20.14
N ALA A 320 22.83 -4.34 20.05
CA ALA A 320 23.66 -3.14 20.23
C ALA A 320 24.18 -3.01 21.67
N ASP A 321 23.38 -3.38 22.67
CA ASP A 321 23.79 -3.37 24.07
C ASP A 321 24.77 -4.52 24.37
N GLU A 322 24.58 -5.71 23.80
CA GLU A 322 25.56 -6.80 23.87
C GLU A 322 26.92 -6.43 23.25
N GLU A 323 26.91 -5.75 22.10
CA GLU A 323 28.13 -5.25 21.44
C GLU A 323 28.81 -4.14 22.25
N LYS A 324 28.05 -3.23 22.88
CA LYS A 324 28.58 -2.22 23.79
C LYS A 324 29.21 -2.85 25.03
N ASP A 325 28.56 -3.86 25.62
CA ASP A 325 29.08 -4.59 26.78
C ASP A 325 30.33 -5.39 26.41
N ALA A 326 30.36 -5.99 25.22
CA ALA A 326 31.54 -6.68 24.70
C ALA A 326 32.70 -5.70 24.44
N LYS A 327 32.41 -4.52 23.88
CA LYS A 327 33.40 -3.47 23.64
C LYS A 327 33.90 -2.87 24.96
N ALA A 328 33.03 -2.61 25.92
CA ALA A 328 33.42 -2.13 27.25
C ALA A 328 34.30 -3.15 27.98
N LYS A 329 34.01 -4.46 27.84
CA LYS A 329 34.87 -5.53 28.36
C LYS A 329 36.22 -5.57 27.65
N ALA A 330 36.25 -5.42 26.32
CA ALA A 330 37.50 -5.39 25.55
C ALA A 330 38.36 -4.16 25.90
N ASP A 331 37.74 -2.98 26.00
CA ASP A 331 38.40 -1.72 26.38
C ASP A 331 38.91 -1.78 27.83
N ALA A 332 38.16 -2.41 28.75
CA ALA A 332 38.60 -2.66 30.13
C ALA A 332 39.76 -3.67 30.18
N GLU A 333 39.76 -4.69 29.33
CA GLU A 333 40.85 -5.66 29.25
C GLU A 333 42.12 -5.06 28.62
N GLU A 334 41.97 -4.14 27.67
CA GLU A 334 43.06 -3.36 27.09
C GLU A 334 43.62 -2.34 28.10
N ALA A 335 42.75 -1.66 28.86
CA ALA A 335 43.15 -0.77 29.95
C ALA A 335 43.89 -1.54 31.07
N ALA A 336 43.42 -2.74 31.44
CA ALA A 336 44.10 -3.60 32.40
C ALA A 336 45.45 -4.13 31.88
N LYS A 337 45.58 -4.39 30.56
CA LYS A 337 46.87 -4.74 29.93
C LYS A 337 47.82 -3.54 29.91
N LYS A 338 47.30 -2.32 29.77
CA LYS A 338 48.08 -1.07 29.80
C LYS A 338 48.54 -0.70 31.22
N GLU A 339 47.67 -0.87 32.23
CA GLU A 339 48.05 -0.76 33.64
C GLU A 339 49.07 -1.82 34.04
N LYS A 340 48.98 -3.04 33.50
CA LYS A 340 49.98 -4.10 33.75
C LYS A 340 51.31 -3.86 33.03
N ALA A 341 51.31 -3.09 31.94
CA ALA A 341 52.52 -2.64 31.26
C ALA A 341 53.18 -1.44 31.95
N ASP A 342 52.40 -0.60 32.65
CA ASP A 342 52.92 0.50 33.49
C ASP A 342 53.23 0.06 34.95
N ALA A 343 52.79 -1.13 35.39
CA ALA A 343 53.07 -1.69 36.71
C ALA A 343 54.38 -2.49 36.81
N GLU A 344 55.15 -2.66 35.73
CA GLU A 344 56.57 -3.04 35.78
C GLU A 344 57.48 -1.79 35.95
N ALA A 345 57.05 -0.84 36.79
CA ALA A 345 57.92 0.18 37.35
C ALA A 345 57.41 0.65 38.72
N LYS A 346 57.88 -0.08 39.74
CA LYS A 346 58.12 0.30 41.15
C LYS A 346 57.23 -0.34 42.22
N GLU A 347 57.97 -0.94 43.15
CA GLU A 347 57.62 -1.55 44.41
C GLU A 347 57.00 -0.58 45.44
N ALA A 348 56.22 -1.20 46.34
CA ALA A 348 56.05 -0.91 47.77
C ALA A 348 55.29 0.37 48.17
N GLU A 349 54.46 0.43 49.23
CA GLU A 349 53.93 -0.51 50.23
C GLU A 349 53.04 0.35 51.21
N GLU A 350 51.99 -0.25 51.78
CA GLU A 350 51.26 0.13 53.04
C GLU A 350 50.57 1.52 53.21
N ALA A 351 49.51 1.74 54.01
CA ALA A 351 48.52 0.95 54.73
C ALA A 351 47.42 1.88 55.33
N LYS A 352 46.22 1.30 55.53
CA LYS A 352 45.24 1.46 56.64
C LYS A 352 44.34 2.72 56.86
N ASP A 353 43.03 2.41 56.76
CA ASP A 353 41.93 2.51 57.75
C ASP A 353 41.22 3.83 58.14
N LYS A 354 39.86 3.69 58.19
CA LYS A 354 38.72 4.47 58.77
C LYS A 354 37.96 5.39 57.81
N ALA A 355 36.62 5.42 57.77
CA ALA A 355 35.58 4.83 58.62
C ALA A 355 34.23 4.76 57.86
N ASP A 356 33.41 3.76 58.18
CA ASP A 356 32.00 3.68 57.84
C ASP A 356 31.20 4.84 58.46
N ALA A 357 30.42 5.55 57.65
CA ALA A 357 29.12 6.15 58.02
C ALA A 357 28.43 6.85 56.82
N GLU A 358 28.10 6.15 55.73
CA GLU A 358 27.29 6.78 54.65
C GLU A 358 26.45 5.83 53.77
N GLU A 359 26.18 4.59 54.20
CA GLU A 359 25.50 3.61 53.32
C GLU A 359 24.01 3.34 53.65
N LYS A 360 23.44 3.97 54.68
CA LYS A 360 22.04 3.69 55.09
C LYS A 360 21.01 4.74 54.67
N ALA A 361 21.43 5.94 54.27
CA ALA A 361 20.51 7.00 53.84
C ALA A 361 20.25 7.02 52.31
N ALA A 362 21.14 6.41 51.50
CA ALA A 362 21.00 6.38 50.05
C ALA A 362 20.04 5.30 49.53
N LYS A 363 19.88 4.19 50.28
CA LYS A 363 19.08 3.03 49.85
C LYS A 363 17.58 3.23 50.03
N GLU A 364 17.15 3.91 51.09
CA GLU A 364 15.71 4.17 51.34
C GLU A 364 15.13 5.25 50.42
N LYS A 365 15.96 6.15 49.88
CA LYS A 365 15.51 7.17 48.91
C LYS A 365 15.38 6.61 47.49
N ALA A 366 16.27 5.69 47.10
CA ALA A 366 16.24 5.05 45.78
C ALA A 366 15.03 4.09 45.61
N ASP A 367 14.67 3.35 46.66
CA ASP A 367 13.54 2.40 46.59
C ASP A 367 12.17 3.11 46.58
N ALA A 368 12.07 4.31 47.16
CA ALA A 368 10.84 5.12 47.13
C ALA A 368 10.60 5.77 45.75
N GLU A 369 11.66 6.31 45.13
CA GLU A 369 11.59 6.93 43.80
C GLU A 369 11.33 5.90 42.69
N ALA A 370 11.84 4.67 42.83
CA ALA A 370 11.59 3.59 41.87
C ALA A 370 10.13 3.10 41.88
N LYS A 371 9.48 3.08 43.05
CA LYS A 371 8.10 2.63 43.20
C LYS A 371 7.09 3.66 42.66
N GLU A 372 7.33 4.94 42.92
CA GLU A 372 6.45 6.02 42.44
C GLU A 372 6.46 6.13 40.91
N LYS A 373 7.61 5.82 40.29
CA LYS A 373 7.76 5.78 38.82
C LYS A 373 7.02 4.60 38.19
N ALA A 374 7.08 3.42 38.80
CA ALA A 374 6.37 2.23 38.32
C ALA A 374 4.84 2.39 38.39
N ASP A 375 4.33 2.95 39.50
CA ASP A 375 2.89 3.18 39.67
C ASP A 375 2.35 4.25 38.69
N ALA A 376 3.17 5.23 38.31
CA ALA A 376 2.82 6.24 37.30
C ALA A 376 2.79 5.68 35.86
N GLU A 377 3.76 4.82 35.51
CA GLU A 377 3.83 4.17 34.19
C GLU A 377 2.64 3.22 33.96
N GLU A 378 2.20 2.50 35.00
CA GLU A 378 1.05 1.58 34.90
C GLU A 378 -0.29 2.34 34.79
N ALA A 379 -0.43 3.47 35.48
CA ALA A 379 -1.60 4.35 35.36
C ALA A 379 -1.69 5.00 33.97
N GLU A 380 -0.56 5.37 33.37
CA GLU A 380 -0.51 5.94 32.01
C GLU A 380 -0.84 4.89 30.94
N ARG A 381 -0.36 3.64 31.10
CA ARG A 381 -0.68 2.52 30.20
C ARG A 381 -2.19 2.23 30.17
N MET A 382 -2.82 2.17 31.35
CA MET A 382 -4.27 1.93 31.48
C MET A 382 -5.10 3.08 30.90
N ALA A 383 -4.63 4.32 31.01
CA ALA A 383 -5.29 5.48 30.39
C ALA A 383 -5.17 5.46 28.86
N LYS A 384 -4.02 5.04 28.32
CA LYS A 384 -3.78 4.89 26.87
C LYS A 384 -4.60 3.76 26.26
N GLU A 385 -4.68 2.59 26.88
CA GLU A 385 -5.53 1.48 26.38
C GLU A 385 -7.01 1.87 26.31
N LYS A 386 -7.49 2.64 27.29
CA LYS A 386 -8.86 3.14 27.28
C LYS A 386 -9.10 4.17 26.17
N ALA A 387 -8.15 5.08 25.95
CA ALA A 387 -8.23 6.06 24.87
C ALA A 387 -8.16 5.41 23.48
N ASP A 388 -7.34 4.37 23.31
CA ASP A 388 -7.19 3.64 22.05
C ASP A 388 -8.45 2.82 21.72
N SER A 389 -9.07 2.21 22.73
CA SER A 389 -10.38 1.55 22.58
C SER A 389 -11.49 2.51 22.16
N GLU A 390 -11.53 3.72 22.73
CA GLU A 390 -12.51 4.76 22.39
C GLU A 390 -12.25 5.31 20.97
N LEU A 391 -10.97 5.44 20.57
CA LEU A 391 -10.55 5.85 19.24
C LEU A 391 -10.93 4.83 18.16
N ARG A 392 -10.75 3.53 18.42
CA ARG A 392 -11.14 2.45 17.49
C ARG A 392 -12.64 2.40 17.23
N GLN A 393 -13.46 2.63 18.27
CA GLN A 393 -14.91 2.73 18.11
C GLN A 393 -15.33 3.94 17.27
N GLN A 394 -14.64 5.07 17.42
CA GLN A 394 -14.89 6.29 16.63
C GLN A 394 -14.41 6.16 15.18
N ILE A 395 -13.29 5.47 14.93
CA ILE A 395 -12.78 5.17 13.58
C ILE A 395 -13.73 4.23 12.84
N ALA A 396 -14.31 3.23 13.52
CA ALA A 396 -15.32 2.36 12.91
C ALA A 396 -16.60 3.12 12.52
N ASP A 397 -17.07 4.04 13.37
CA ASP A 397 -18.20 4.92 13.07
C ASP A 397 -17.89 5.90 11.90
N LEU A 398 -16.66 6.40 11.82
CA LEU A 398 -16.21 7.32 10.75
C LEU A 398 -15.96 6.61 9.40
N ARG A 399 -15.41 5.38 9.39
CA ARG A 399 -15.26 4.57 8.16
C ARG A 399 -16.60 4.28 7.48
N SER A 400 -17.70 4.24 8.25
CA SER A 400 -19.05 4.09 7.69
C SER A 400 -19.55 5.32 6.92
N ARG A 401 -18.87 6.48 7.05
CA ARG A 401 -19.30 7.79 6.54
C ARG A 401 -18.45 8.33 5.37
N ILE A 402 -17.39 7.63 4.96
CA ILE A 402 -16.50 8.05 3.85
C ILE A 402 -17.04 7.50 2.52
N PRO A 403 -17.21 8.34 1.47
CA PRO A 403 -17.59 7.89 0.13
C PRO A 403 -16.47 7.04 -0.50
N THR A 404 -16.73 5.74 -0.69
CA THR A 404 -15.87 4.83 -1.45
C THR A 404 -16.41 4.72 -2.88
N GLU A 405 -15.55 4.49 -3.87
CA GLU A 405 -16.03 4.04 -5.19
C GLU A 405 -16.83 2.76 -5.00
N LEU A 406 -18.04 2.72 -5.57
CA LEU A 406 -18.93 1.56 -5.48
C LEU A 406 -18.25 0.36 -6.13
N SER A 407 -18.12 -0.74 -5.38
CA SER A 407 -17.77 -2.05 -5.94
C SER A 407 -18.78 -2.47 -7.03
N ASP A 408 -18.42 -3.43 -7.88
CA ASP A 408 -19.34 -3.94 -8.93
C ASP A 408 -20.65 -4.47 -8.35
N GLU A 409 -20.60 -5.09 -7.17
CA GLU A 409 -21.76 -5.56 -6.43
C GLU A 409 -22.65 -4.41 -5.97
N GLU A 410 -22.05 -3.36 -5.37
CA GLU A 410 -22.80 -2.19 -4.95
C GLU A 410 -23.35 -1.38 -6.14
N ARG A 411 -22.65 -1.34 -7.28
CA ARG A 411 -23.15 -0.75 -8.53
C ARG A 411 -24.40 -1.48 -9.04
N ASN A 412 -24.40 -2.81 -8.98
CA ASN A 412 -25.56 -3.62 -9.35
C ASN A 412 -26.73 -3.41 -8.39
N GLU A 413 -26.49 -3.32 -7.08
CA GLU A 413 -27.54 -3.03 -6.09
C GLU A 413 -28.18 -1.65 -6.29
N VAL A 414 -27.37 -0.63 -6.62
CA VAL A 414 -27.85 0.71 -6.94
C VAL A 414 -28.70 0.69 -8.21
N ALA A 415 -28.27 -0.04 -9.25
CA ALA A 415 -29.04 -0.20 -10.49
C ALA A 415 -30.38 -0.91 -10.24
N ASP A 416 -30.39 -1.98 -9.45
CA ASP A 416 -31.61 -2.71 -9.08
C ASP A 416 -32.57 -1.84 -8.25
N ALA A 417 -32.05 -1.05 -7.32
CA ALA A 417 -32.83 -0.10 -6.54
C ALA A 417 -33.45 0.98 -7.42
N GLN A 418 -32.71 1.48 -8.42
CA GLN A 418 -33.21 2.47 -9.37
C GLN A 418 -34.36 1.91 -10.21
N VAL A 419 -34.21 0.70 -10.75
CA VAL A 419 -35.26 0.03 -11.55
C VAL A 419 -36.53 -0.17 -10.74
N LYS A 420 -36.41 -0.63 -9.48
CA LYS A 420 -37.56 -0.79 -8.57
C LYS A 420 -38.24 0.55 -8.29
N ALA A 421 -37.48 1.60 -8.00
CA ALA A 421 -38.04 2.93 -7.75
C ALA A 421 -38.68 3.54 -9.00
N ASP A 422 -38.08 3.40 -10.18
CA ASP A 422 -38.64 3.90 -11.45
C ASP A 422 -40.05 3.35 -11.69
N SER A 423 -40.32 2.09 -11.30
CA SER A 423 -41.66 1.52 -11.39
C SER A 423 -42.71 2.28 -10.56
N VAL A 424 -42.34 2.80 -9.39
CA VAL A 424 -43.23 3.55 -8.49
C VAL A 424 -43.31 5.03 -8.90
N PHE A 425 -42.18 5.66 -9.21
CA PHE A 425 -42.12 7.06 -9.65
C PHE A 425 -42.89 7.27 -10.96
N SER A 426 -42.88 6.28 -11.86
CA SER A 426 -43.65 6.33 -13.11
C SER A 426 -45.16 6.45 -12.89
N CYS A 427 -45.70 5.90 -11.78
CA CYS A 427 -47.10 6.07 -11.41
C CYS A 427 -47.44 7.54 -11.13
N PHE A 428 -46.46 8.37 -10.76
CA PHE A 428 -46.62 9.81 -10.58
C PHE A 428 -46.19 10.62 -11.80
N GLY A 429 -45.92 9.97 -12.95
CA GLY A 429 -45.40 10.62 -14.15
C GLY A 429 -43.98 11.20 -13.99
N LYS A 430 -43.24 10.71 -12.98
CA LYS A 430 -41.87 11.13 -12.66
C LYS A 430 -40.91 9.99 -12.95
N ARG A 431 -39.62 10.32 -13.05
CA ARG A 431 -38.53 9.35 -13.09
C ARG A 431 -37.86 9.31 -11.72
N ALA A 432 -37.39 8.14 -11.28
CA ALA A 432 -36.58 8.05 -10.09
C ALA A 432 -35.29 8.87 -10.26
N PRO A 433 -34.91 9.70 -9.26
CA PRO A 433 -33.65 10.42 -9.27
C PRO A 433 -32.47 9.49 -9.54
N VAL A 434 -31.54 9.90 -10.40
CA VAL A 434 -30.31 9.14 -10.65
C VAL A 434 -29.44 9.11 -9.39
N PRO A 435 -28.66 8.04 -9.16
CA PRO A 435 -27.68 7.98 -8.08
C PRO A 435 -26.68 9.14 -8.16
N LEU A 436 -26.30 9.70 -7.01
CA LEU A 436 -25.24 10.70 -6.93
C LEU A 436 -23.86 10.02 -7.03
N SER A 437 -22.86 10.77 -7.47
CA SER A 437 -21.48 10.25 -7.56
C SER A 437 -21.01 9.75 -6.18
N GLY A 438 -20.63 8.48 -6.09
CA GLY A 438 -20.21 7.84 -4.82
C GLY A 438 -21.33 7.50 -3.83
N GLU A 439 -22.61 7.55 -4.23
CA GLU A 439 -23.74 7.24 -3.35
C GLU A 439 -23.90 5.73 -3.12
N LYS A 440 -23.69 5.26 -1.88
CA LYS A 440 -23.84 3.84 -1.50
C LYS A 440 -25.28 3.32 -1.62
N PRO A 441 -25.51 2.00 -1.80
CA PRO A 441 -26.85 1.44 -2.04
C PRO A 441 -27.90 1.80 -0.98
N LEU A 442 -27.54 1.72 0.30
CA LEU A 442 -28.45 2.06 1.41
C LEU A 442 -28.77 3.56 1.49
N ALA A 443 -27.82 4.43 1.12
CA ALA A 443 -28.05 5.87 1.06
C ALA A 443 -28.99 6.22 -0.11
N TYR A 444 -28.77 5.60 -1.27
CA TYR A 444 -29.61 5.78 -2.44
C TYR A 444 -31.05 5.32 -2.20
N ARG A 445 -31.24 4.12 -1.65
CA ARG A 445 -32.57 3.59 -1.28
C ARG A 445 -33.32 4.51 -0.31
N ARG A 446 -32.63 5.03 0.73
CA ARG A 446 -33.23 6.01 1.66
C ARG A 446 -33.68 7.28 0.97
N ARG A 447 -32.86 7.85 0.09
CA ARG A 447 -33.19 9.06 -0.65
C ARG A 447 -34.43 8.89 -1.54
N LEU A 448 -34.57 7.72 -2.17
CA LEU A 448 -35.75 7.37 -2.97
C LEU A 448 -37.02 7.26 -2.09
N MET A 449 -36.92 6.57 -0.96
CA MET A 449 -38.05 6.42 -0.03
C MET A 449 -38.50 7.73 0.61
N ILE A 450 -37.57 8.63 0.95
CA ILE A 450 -37.91 9.95 1.53
C ILE A 450 -38.82 10.75 0.59
N GLN A 451 -38.67 10.60 -0.72
CA GLN A 451 -39.54 11.28 -1.70
C GLN A 451 -40.93 10.65 -1.82
N LEU A 452 -41.09 9.39 -1.40
CA LEU A 452 -42.33 8.63 -1.50
C LEU A 452 -43.05 8.49 -0.15
N GLN A 453 -42.36 8.73 0.98
CA GLN A 453 -42.89 8.52 2.33
C GLN A 453 -44.10 9.40 2.66
N GLU A 454 -44.29 10.54 1.98
CA GLU A 454 -45.47 11.39 2.16
C GLU A 454 -46.79 10.64 1.87
N HIS A 455 -46.72 9.60 1.04
CA HIS A 455 -47.86 8.76 0.66
C HIS A 455 -48.10 7.58 1.61
N SER A 456 -47.19 7.30 2.56
CA SER A 456 -47.32 6.19 3.50
C SER A 456 -47.79 6.67 4.87
N PRO A 457 -48.97 6.24 5.38
CA PRO A 457 -49.46 6.66 6.68
C PRO A 457 -48.56 6.21 7.84
N ASP A 458 -47.89 5.06 7.71
CA ASP A 458 -47.05 4.48 8.77
C ASP A 458 -45.66 5.13 8.81
N PHE A 459 -45.17 5.64 7.67
CA PHE A 459 -43.79 6.14 7.53
C PHE A 459 -43.68 7.64 7.25
N LYS A 460 -44.79 8.38 7.03
CA LYS A 460 -44.78 9.82 6.70
C LYS A 460 -44.01 10.70 7.71
N THR A 461 -43.97 10.30 8.98
CA THR A 461 -43.28 11.03 10.06
C THR A 461 -42.05 10.30 10.59
N VAL A 462 -41.69 9.15 10.02
CA VAL A 462 -40.59 8.32 10.51
C VAL A 462 -39.28 8.81 9.92
N ASP A 463 -38.26 8.95 10.76
CA ASP A 463 -36.92 9.30 10.30
C ASP A 463 -36.21 8.06 9.72
N LEU A 464 -36.32 7.89 8.40
CA LEU A 464 -35.65 6.82 7.66
C LEU A 464 -34.11 6.92 7.69
N SER A 465 -33.54 8.07 8.07
CA SER A 465 -32.08 8.21 8.19
C SER A 465 -31.52 7.42 9.39
N SER A 466 -32.35 7.17 10.41
CA SER A 466 -32.00 6.45 11.64
C SER A 466 -31.96 4.91 11.49
N ILE A 467 -32.45 4.36 10.39
CA ILE A 467 -32.47 2.91 10.14
C ILE A 467 -31.12 2.49 9.53
N ALA A 468 -30.22 1.95 10.37
CA ALA A 468 -28.92 1.44 9.94
C ALA A 468 -28.96 0.01 9.36
N ASP A 469 -29.98 -0.78 9.72
CA ASP A 469 -30.12 -2.18 9.32
C ASP A 469 -30.80 -2.34 7.95
N SER A 470 -30.15 -3.06 7.02
CA SER A 470 -30.62 -3.26 5.65
C SER A 470 -31.91 -4.09 5.54
N ALA A 471 -32.12 -5.05 6.45
CA ALA A 471 -33.32 -5.89 6.44
C ALA A 471 -34.55 -5.10 6.91
N LEU A 472 -34.40 -4.30 7.97
CA LEU A 472 -35.43 -3.36 8.43
C LEU A 472 -35.74 -2.31 7.37
N LEU A 473 -34.72 -1.78 6.69
CA LEU A 473 -34.89 -0.83 5.60
C LEU A 473 -35.70 -1.44 4.44
N SER A 474 -35.51 -2.73 4.16
CA SER A 474 -36.25 -3.45 3.11
C SER A 474 -37.73 -3.64 3.46
N VAL A 475 -38.07 -3.79 4.74
CA VAL A 475 -39.47 -3.83 5.20
C VAL A 475 -40.14 -2.48 5.01
N ALA A 476 -39.46 -1.40 5.41
CA ALA A 476 -39.95 -0.03 5.21
C ALA A 476 -40.12 0.29 3.72
N GLU A 477 -39.15 -0.06 2.88
CA GLU A 477 -39.20 0.15 1.42
C GLU A 477 -40.42 -0.51 0.79
N LYS A 478 -40.69 -1.75 1.15
CA LYS A 478 -41.84 -2.50 0.63
C LYS A 478 -43.17 -1.83 0.98
N THR A 479 -43.33 -1.36 2.21
CA THR A 479 -44.56 -0.70 2.66
C THR A 479 -44.71 0.68 2.01
N ILE A 480 -43.64 1.50 2.02
CA ILE A 480 -43.66 2.85 1.42
C ILE A 480 -43.96 2.80 -0.07
N TYR A 481 -43.34 1.88 -0.81
CA TYR A 481 -43.58 1.77 -2.26
C TYR A 481 -44.99 1.27 -2.57
N ALA A 482 -45.53 0.33 -1.78
CA ALA A 482 -46.91 -0.14 -1.94
C ALA A 482 -47.93 0.98 -1.66
N ASP A 483 -47.72 1.75 -0.60
CA ASP A 483 -48.59 2.88 -0.25
C ASP A 483 -48.52 3.99 -1.29
N ALA A 484 -47.32 4.31 -1.79
CA ALA A 484 -47.13 5.28 -2.85
C ALA A 484 -47.83 4.86 -4.16
N GLN A 485 -47.67 3.60 -4.59
CA GLN A 485 -48.39 3.08 -5.76
C GLN A 485 -49.91 3.16 -5.58
N LYS A 486 -50.42 2.80 -4.39
CA LYS A 486 -51.85 2.88 -4.07
C LYS A 486 -52.36 4.32 -4.03
N SER A 487 -51.57 5.26 -3.52
CA SER A 487 -51.91 6.69 -3.55
C SER A 487 -51.95 7.22 -4.98
N ALA A 488 -51.09 6.72 -5.88
CA ALA A 488 -51.05 7.15 -7.27
C ALA A 488 -52.25 6.65 -8.09
N SER A 489 -52.85 5.50 -7.77
CA SER A 489 -54.05 5.01 -8.45
C SER A 489 -55.32 5.74 -7.99
N LEU A 490 -55.34 6.23 -6.74
CA LEU A 490 -56.44 7.04 -6.19
C LEU A 490 -56.53 8.47 -6.75
N SER A 491 -55.49 8.98 -7.40
CA SER A 491 -55.41 10.39 -7.85
C SER A 491 -55.98 10.65 -9.25
N VAL A 492 -56.55 9.65 -9.94
CA VAL A 492 -57.16 9.82 -11.26
C VAL A 492 -58.65 10.16 -11.09
N GLY A 493 -59.04 11.39 -11.42
CA GLY A 493 -60.42 11.87 -11.27
C GLY A 493 -61.41 11.23 -12.26
N PRO A 494 -62.73 11.32 -12.01
CA PRO A 494 -63.77 10.79 -12.91
C PRO A 494 -63.62 11.32 -14.34
N GLY A 495 -63.76 10.46 -15.35
CA GLY A 495 -63.63 10.84 -16.77
C GLY A 495 -62.22 11.02 -17.31
N MET A 496 -61.16 10.73 -16.53
CA MET A 496 -59.76 10.89 -16.95
C MET A 496 -59.06 9.54 -17.08
N LEU A 497 -58.10 9.45 -18.01
CA LEU A 497 -57.14 8.35 -18.13
C LEU A 497 -55.72 8.87 -17.99
N ARG A 498 -54.90 8.14 -17.24
CA ARG A 498 -53.47 8.39 -17.13
C ARG A 498 -52.71 7.29 -17.87
N GLU A 499 -51.85 7.69 -18.80
CA GLU A 499 -50.87 6.78 -19.42
C GLU A 499 -49.69 6.56 -18.46
N ILE A 500 -49.38 5.30 -18.20
CA ILE A 500 -48.23 4.85 -17.42
C ILE A 500 -47.30 4.11 -18.37
N LYS A 501 -46.10 4.66 -18.59
CA LYS A 501 -45.05 4.05 -19.42
C LYS A 501 -44.05 3.34 -18.52
N ARG A 502 -43.81 2.06 -18.77
CA ARG A 502 -42.81 1.25 -18.07
C ARG A 502 -41.96 0.47 -19.06
N ALA A 503 -40.68 0.27 -18.77
CA ALA A 503 -39.84 -0.67 -19.52
C ALA A 503 -40.00 -2.09 -18.94
N ASP A 504 -40.11 -3.11 -19.78
CA ASP A 504 -40.00 -4.51 -19.34
C ASP A 504 -38.53 -4.95 -19.18
N ALA A 505 -38.32 -6.19 -18.71
CA ALA A 505 -36.98 -6.76 -18.47
C ALA A 505 -36.09 -6.82 -19.72
N THR A 506 -36.66 -6.64 -20.92
CA THR A 506 -35.92 -6.59 -22.19
C THR A 506 -35.70 -5.16 -22.71
N GLY A 507 -36.12 -4.15 -21.94
CA GLY A 507 -36.02 -2.73 -22.29
C GLY A 507 -37.15 -2.22 -23.19
N ARG A 508 -38.16 -3.04 -23.52
CA ARG A 508 -39.29 -2.63 -24.36
C ARG A 508 -40.23 -1.74 -23.56
N GLN A 509 -40.62 -0.60 -24.13
CA GLN A 509 -41.58 0.32 -23.54
C GLN A 509 -43.01 -0.22 -23.64
N ILE A 510 -43.68 -0.36 -22.50
CA ILE A 510 -45.08 -0.77 -22.36
C ILE A 510 -45.87 0.42 -21.82
N SER A 511 -46.84 0.90 -22.61
CA SER A 511 -47.86 1.86 -22.16
C SER A 511 -49.07 1.12 -21.58
N THR A 512 -49.43 1.42 -20.33
CA THR A 512 -50.65 0.94 -19.66
C THR A 512 -51.48 2.15 -19.26
N PHE A 513 -52.80 2.13 -19.48
CA PHE A 513 -53.68 3.24 -19.12
C PHE A 513 -54.50 2.88 -17.88
N GLU A 514 -54.53 3.75 -16.88
CA GLU A 514 -55.28 3.58 -15.64
C GLU A 514 -56.20 4.80 -15.42
N GLY A 515 -57.47 4.56 -15.08
CA GLY A 515 -58.47 5.62 -14.87
C GLY A 515 -59.90 5.12 -15.07
N ASP A 516 -60.83 6.04 -15.33
CA ASP A 516 -62.26 5.73 -15.44
C ASP A 516 -62.56 4.86 -16.67
N PRO A 517 -63.14 3.65 -16.52
CA PRO A 517 -63.54 2.82 -17.65
C PRO A 517 -64.42 3.58 -18.66
N ALA A 518 -65.27 4.50 -18.22
CA ALA A 518 -66.10 5.31 -19.11
C ALA A 518 -65.25 6.17 -20.07
N ALA A 519 -64.10 6.68 -19.61
CA ALA A 519 -63.17 7.45 -20.44
C ALA A 519 -62.47 6.57 -21.49
N THR A 520 -62.15 5.32 -21.15
CA THR A 520 -61.61 4.33 -22.10
C THR A 520 -62.59 4.03 -23.23
N TRP A 521 -63.88 3.90 -22.89
CA TRP A 521 -64.91 3.55 -23.86
C TRP A 521 -65.56 4.76 -24.54
N ALA A 522 -65.30 5.99 -24.09
CA ALA A 522 -65.92 7.21 -24.61
C ALA A 522 -65.80 7.37 -26.14
N PRO A 523 -64.66 7.07 -26.81
CA PRO A 523 -64.57 7.14 -28.27
C PRO A 523 -65.45 6.10 -29.00
N PHE A 524 -65.81 5.00 -28.32
CA PHE A 524 -66.61 3.91 -28.87
C PHE A 524 -68.10 4.05 -28.53
N GLN A 525 -68.45 4.91 -27.58
CA GLN A 525 -69.82 5.29 -27.25
C GLN A 525 -70.30 6.39 -28.20
N SER A 526 -70.44 6.08 -29.49
CA SER A 526 -71.10 7.01 -30.40
C SER A 526 -72.53 7.25 -29.93
N GLY A 527 -72.93 8.52 -29.75
CA GLY A 527 -74.32 8.88 -29.44
C GLY A 527 -75.30 8.22 -30.42
N LYS A 528 -76.53 7.92 -29.95
CA LYS A 528 -77.58 7.27 -30.78
C LYS A 528 -77.67 7.96 -32.14
N ARG A 529 -77.19 7.29 -33.19
CA ARG A 529 -77.37 7.76 -34.56
C ARG A 529 -78.80 7.44 -34.97
N GLN A 530 -79.62 8.46 -35.17
CA GLN A 530 -80.91 8.32 -35.86
C GLN A 530 -80.70 8.64 -37.33
N VAL A 531 -81.31 7.83 -38.20
CA VAL A 531 -81.39 8.14 -39.62
C VAL A 531 -82.32 9.33 -39.79
N THR A 532 -81.77 10.50 -40.14
CA THR A 532 -82.56 11.72 -40.33
C THR A 532 -83.16 11.83 -41.73
N SER A 533 -82.56 11.16 -42.71
CA SER A 533 -83.09 11.04 -44.06
C SER A 533 -82.35 9.93 -44.81
N PHE A 534 -83.02 9.34 -45.80
CA PHE A 534 -82.38 8.49 -46.81
C PHE A 534 -82.18 9.33 -48.07
N ASN A 535 -80.97 9.29 -48.65
CA ASN A 535 -80.72 9.92 -49.93
C ASN A 535 -81.34 9.05 -51.04
N ASN A 536 -82.47 9.49 -51.60
CA ASN A 536 -83.18 8.79 -52.68
C ASN A 536 -82.86 9.39 -54.06
N GLN A 537 -81.63 9.90 -54.27
CA GLN A 537 -81.15 10.13 -55.62
C GLN A 537 -80.73 8.78 -56.22
N ALA A 538 -81.69 8.16 -56.90
CA ALA A 538 -81.52 7.04 -57.80
C ALA A 538 -80.87 7.48 -59.12
#